data_AF-A0AAD7GKE1-F1
#
_entry.id   AF-A0AAD7GKE1-F1
#
_cell.length_a   1.000
_cell.length_b   1.000
_cell.length_c   1.000
_cell.angle_alpha   90.00
_cell.angle_beta   90.00
_cell.angle_gamma   90.00
#
_symmetry.space_group_name_H-M   'P 1'
#
loop_
_entity.id
_entity.type
_entity.pdbx_description
1 polymer ?
#
loop_
_entity_poly.entity_id
_entity_poly.type
_entity_poly.pdbx_seq_one_letter_code
_entity_poly.pdbx_strand_id
1 'polypeptide(L)'
;MFRSTSPSRPCQLADPAPSLRIRELLRSNSQPPDNLQSTISALSEELARYDGALREELAGLEATRAVLRVYYDDCGALLAPIRRLPSELLVKIFGLLSSEKNESRAAFPVTSLNEAMFRLSQDHLLVLSRICSWFHTLVMNTSTLWDTIHLDILWTTPADTKKIMFVLRRILERGGN
;
A
#
# COMPACT_ATOMS: atom_id res chain seq x y z
N MET A 1 29.37 19.14 3.83
CA MET A 1 29.21 20.44 3.16
C MET A 1 27.99 20.37 2.24
N PHE A 2 26.82 20.80 2.68
CA PHE A 2 25.69 21.11 1.78
C PHE A 2 24.99 22.35 2.36
N ARG A 3 25.31 23.51 1.80
CA ARG A 3 24.59 24.76 2.07
C ARG A 3 23.35 24.76 1.19
N SER A 4 22.19 24.53 1.78
CA SER A 4 20.90 24.82 1.15
C SER A 4 20.59 26.29 1.38
N THR A 5 20.95 27.13 0.41
CA THR A 5 20.48 28.52 0.32
C THR A 5 19.05 28.48 -0.21
N SER A 6 18.09 28.49 0.70
CA SER A 6 16.68 28.73 0.37
C SER A 6 16.52 30.22 0.02
N PRO A 7 16.01 30.60 -1.16
CA PRO A 7 15.58 31.97 -1.39
C PRO A 7 14.25 32.15 -0.70
N SER A 8 14.29 32.58 0.56
CA SER A 8 13.15 33.19 1.23
C SER A 8 12.74 34.43 0.44
N ARG A 9 11.89 34.25 -0.57
CA ARG A 9 11.11 35.34 -1.14
C ARG A 9 10.19 35.84 -0.03
N PRO A 10 10.32 37.10 0.41
CA PRO A 10 9.34 37.64 1.33
C PRO A 10 7.99 37.58 0.63
N CYS A 11 7.01 36.95 1.27
CA CYS A 11 5.60 37.22 1.00
C CYS A 11 5.44 38.73 1.14
N GLN A 12 5.52 39.45 0.04
CA GLN A 12 4.97 40.79 -0.06
C GLN A 12 3.47 40.59 0.09
N LEU A 13 2.99 40.62 1.34
CA LEU A 13 1.59 40.86 1.63
C LEU A 13 1.24 42.09 0.81
N ALA A 14 0.37 41.90 -0.18
CA ALA A 14 -0.10 42.96 -1.04
C ALA A 14 -0.50 44.17 -0.17
N ASP A 15 0.02 45.33 -0.56
CA ASP A 15 -0.32 46.63 0.00
C ASP A 15 -1.84 46.70 0.27
N PRO A 16 -2.34 47.01 1.49
CA PRO A 16 -3.78 46.94 1.79
C PRO A 16 -4.63 47.97 1.03
N ALA A 17 -3.99 48.92 0.34
CA ALA A 17 -4.60 50.04 -0.37
C ALA A 17 -5.71 49.68 -1.40
N PRO A 18 -5.60 48.61 -2.23
CA PRO A 18 -6.65 48.26 -3.19
C PRO A 18 -7.92 47.76 -2.49
N SER A 19 -7.78 47.07 -1.34
CA SER A 19 -8.90 46.49 -0.61
C SER A 19 -9.79 47.55 0.05
N LEU A 20 -9.21 48.68 0.46
CA LEU A 20 -9.92 49.79 1.09
C LEU A 20 -10.80 50.55 0.08
N ARG A 21 -10.28 50.81 -1.12
CA ARG A 21 -11.01 51.52 -2.18
C ARG A 21 -12.19 50.73 -2.72
N ILE A 22 -12.05 49.40 -2.86
CA ILE A 22 -13.16 48.51 -3.24
C ILE A 22 -14.22 48.51 -2.14
N ARG A 23 -13.83 48.42 -0.87
CA ARG A 23 -14.77 48.46 0.27
C ARG A 23 -15.53 49.78 0.36
N GLU A 24 -14.90 50.88 -0.01
CA GLU A 24 -15.52 52.21 -0.02
C GLU A 24 -16.55 52.34 -1.14
N LEU A 25 -16.23 51.86 -2.35
CA LEU A 25 -17.17 51.76 -3.48
C LEU A 25 -18.38 50.87 -3.16
N LEU A 26 -18.16 49.76 -2.45
CA LEU A 26 -19.23 48.87 -1.99
C LEU A 26 -20.15 49.54 -0.95
N ARG A 27 -19.67 50.53 -0.18
CA ARG A 27 -20.48 51.28 0.79
C ARG A 27 -21.25 52.44 0.16
N SER A 28 -20.69 53.11 -0.86
CA SER A 28 -21.31 54.27 -1.51
C SER A 28 -22.38 53.91 -2.55
N ASN A 29 -22.51 52.63 -2.91
CA ASN A 29 -23.44 52.14 -3.95
C ASN A 29 -23.28 52.88 -5.29
N SER A 30 -22.08 53.40 -5.56
CA SER A 30 -21.73 54.13 -6.77
C SER A 30 -21.57 53.18 -7.95
N GLN A 31 -21.87 53.66 -9.16
CA GLN A 31 -21.74 52.88 -10.38
C GLN A 31 -20.31 52.29 -10.49
N PRO A 32 -20.16 50.98 -10.78
CA PRO A 32 -18.86 50.36 -10.88
C PRO A 32 -18.07 50.95 -12.06
N PRO A 33 -16.74 51.07 -11.92
CA PRO A 33 -15.90 51.59 -12.99
C PRO A 33 -15.82 50.60 -14.16
N ASP A 34 -15.78 51.11 -15.39
CA ASP A 34 -15.87 50.30 -16.62
C ASP A 34 -14.72 49.28 -16.79
N ASN A 35 -13.58 49.50 -16.11
CA ASN A 35 -12.43 48.60 -16.12
C ASN A 35 -12.47 47.51 -15.02
N LEU A 36 -13.53 47.45 -14.22
CA LEU A 36 -13.64 46.46 -13.14
C LEU A 36 -13.69 45.04 -13.71
N GLN A 37 -14.40 44.84 -14.82
CA GLN A 37 -14.57 43.52 -15.42
C GLN A 37 -13.24 42.94 -15.92
N SER A 38 -12.43 43.75 -16.61
CA SER A 38 -11.10 43.34 -17.06
C SER A 38 -10.15 43.09 -15.89
N THR A 39 -10.26 43.88 -14.81
CA THR A 39 -9.49 43.67 -13.58
C THR A 39 -9.86 42.37 -12.88
N ILE A 40 -11.16 42.05 -12.80
CA ILE A 40 -11.65 40.78 -12.24
C ILE A 40 -11.14 39.60 -13.08
N SER A 41 -11.21 39.69 -14.42
CA SER A 41 -10.70 38.65 -15.30
C SER A 41 -9.19 38.44 -15.14
N ALA A 42 -8.40 39.53 -15.06
CA ALA A 42 -6.95 39.43 -14.85
C ALA A 42 -6.59 38.82 -13.48
N LEU A 43 -7.28 39.24 -12.41
CA LEU A 43 -7.07 38.66 -11.07
C LEU A 43 -7.52 37.19 -11.01
N SER A 44 -8.60 36.84 -11.71
CA SER A 44 -9.06 35.45 -11.82
C SER A 44 -8.03 34.57 -12.51
N GLU A 45 -7.42 35.06 -13.59
CA GLU A 45 -6.37 34.32 -14.31
C GLU A 45 -5.10 34.17 -13.44
N GLU A 46 -4.73 35.22 -12.73
CA GLU A 46 -3.58 35.19 -11.82
C GLU A 46 -3.80 34.23 -10.65
N LEU A 47 -5.00 34.24 -10.03
CA LEU A 47 -5.38 33.26 -9.01
C LEU A 47 -5.33 31.83 -9.55
N ALA A 48 -5.87 31.59 -10.75
CA ALA A 48 -5.83 30.26 -11.37
C ALA A 48 -4.39 29.78 -11.62
N ARG A 49 -3.48 30.70 -11.97
CA ARG A 49 -2.05 30.41 -12.13
C ARG A 49 -1.39 30.02 -10.80
N TYR A 50 -1.67 30.77 -9.73
CA TYR A 50 -1.16 30.44 -8.39
C TYR A 50 -1.71 29.11 -7.88
N ASP A 51 -3.01 28.86 -8.04
CA ASP A 51 -3.63 27.59 -7.69
C ASP A 51 -3.04 26.42 -8.48
N GLY A 52 -2.72 26.63 -9.76
CA GLY A 52 -2.02 25.65 -10.60
C GLY A 52 -0.64 25.30 -10.04
N ALA A 53 0.18 26.33 -9.78
CA ALA A 53 1.52 26.15 -9.22
C ALA A 53 1.49 25.46 -7.84
N LEU A 54 0.54 25.83 -6.98
CA LEU A 54 0.38 25.23 -5.65
C LEU A 54 0.00 23.74 -5.75
N ARG A 55 -0.90 23.38 -6.68
CA ARG A 55 -1.27 21.97 -6.91
C ARG A 55 -0.08 21.16 -7.41
N GLU A 56 0.72 21.73 -8.31
CA GLU A 56 1.93 21.07 -8.83
C GLU A 56 2.97 20.83 -7.72
N GLU A 57 3.23 21.85 -6.89
CA GLU A 57 4.15 21.72 -5.76
C GLU A 57 3.66 20.69 -4.73
N LEU A 58 2.36 20.70 -4.41
CA LEU A 58 1.75 19.69 -3.53
C LEU A 58 1.89 18.28 -4.10
N ALA A 59 1.61 18.10 -5.40
CA ALA A 59 1.77 16.80 -6.04
C ALA A 59 3.23 16.31 -5.99
N GLY A 60 4.20 17.21 -6.18
CA GLY A 60 5.62 16.90 -6.04
C GLY A 60 6.01 16.49 -4.62
N LEU A 61 5.49 17.20 -3.61
CA LEU A 61 5.71 16.85 -2.20
C LEU A 61 5.05 15.52 -1.81
N GLU A 62 3.84 15.24 -2.30
CA GLU A 62 3.15 13.97 -2.07
C GLU A 62 3.89 12.79 -2.71
N ALA A 63 4.38 12.96 -3.94
CA ALA A 63 5.21 11.96 -4.61
C ALA A 63 6.50 11.70 -3.81
N THR A 64 7.17 12.76 -3.35
CA THR A 64 8.37 12.65 -2.52
C THR A 64 8.08 11.93 -1.20
N ARG A 65 6.97 12.28 -0.54
CA ARG A 65 6.51 11.63 0.69
C ARG A 65 6.24 10.14 0.47
N ALA A 66 5.62 9.77 -0.64
CA ALA A 66 5.35 8.37 -0.98
C ALA A 66 6.65 7.58 -1.13
N VAL A 67 7.64 8.12 -1.86
CA VAL A 67 8.96 7.48 -2.02
C VAL A 67 9.67 7.31 -0.68
N LEU A 68 9.71 8.37 0.14
CA LEU A 68 10.35 8.30 1.46
C LEU A 68 9.66 7.31 2.38
N ARG A 69 8.33 7.18 2.30
CA ARG A 69 7.57 6.21 3.09
C ARG A 69 7.93 4.78 2.72
N VAL A 70 7.98 4.47 1.42
CA VAL A 70 8.42 3.15 0.94
C VAL A 70 9.81 2.83 1.47
N TYR A 71 10.77 3.76 1.34
CA TYR A 71 12.12 3.56 1.84
C TYR A 71 12.20 3.39 3.36
N TYR A 72 11.40 4.15 4.11
CA TYR A 72 11.29 4.01 5.57
C TYR A 72 10.74 2.64 5.97
N ASP A 73 9.65 2.20 5.31
CA ASP A 73 9.03 0.91 5.57
C ASP A 73 9.99 -0.24 5.23
N ASP A 74 10.74 -0.14 4.13
CA ASP A 74 11.79 -1.10 3.76
C ASP A 74 12.89 -1.18 4.82
N CYS A 75 13.39 -0.03 5.28
CA CYS A 75 14.39 0.02 6.35
C CYS A 75 13.85 -0.58 7.66
N GLY A 76 12.60 -0.27 8.01
CA GLY A 76 11.91 -0.87 9.15
C GLY A 76 11.81 -2.40 9.03
N ALA A 77 11.47 -2.90 7.83
CA ALA A 77 11.38 -4.32 7.55
C ALA A 77 12.74 -5.04 7.62
N LEU A 78 13.85 -4.36 7.31
CA LEU A 78 15.21 -4.88 7.51
C LEU A 78 15.57 -4.99 9.00
N LEU A 79 15.10 -4.05 9.82
CA LEU A 79 15.34 -4.04 11.26
C LEU A 79 14.34 -4.90 12.05
N ALA A 80 13.34 -5.48 11.37
CA ALA A 80 12.31 -6.30 12.00
C ALA A 80 12.95 -7.46 12.78
N PRO A 81 12.60 -7.65 14.08
CA PRO A 81 13.17 -8.69 14.93
C PRO A 81 13.04 -10.10 14.35
N ILE A 82 12.03 -10.33 13.51
CA ILE A 82 11.76 -11.62 12.87
C ILE A 82 12.94 -12.13 12.03
N ARG A 83 13.78 -11.24 11.47
CA ARG A 83 14.99 -11.61 10.71
C ARG A 83 16.15 -12.08 11.59
N ARG A 84 16.10 -11.82 12.90
CA ARG A 84 17.11 -12.24 13.88
C ARG A 84 16.74 -13.55 14.57
N LEU A 85 15.52 -14.04 14.35
CA LEU A 85 15.09 -15.30 14.94
C LEU A 85 15.78 -16.47 14.24
N PRO A 86 16.30 -17.44 15.01
CA PRO A 86 16.73 -18.72 14.46
C PRO A 86 15.62 -19.39 13.65
N SER A 87 16.00 -20.13 12.62
CA SER A 87 15.09 -20.85 11.73
C SER A 87 14.12 -21.75 12.47
N GLU A 88 14.57 -22.37 13.56
CA GLU A 88 13.81 -23.33 14.36
C GLU A 88 12.65 -22.64 15.07
N LEU A 89 12.85 -21.40 15.54
CA LEU A 89 11.81 -20.62 16.18
C LEU A 89 10.77 -20.15 15.16
N LEU A 90 11.21 -19.77 13.96
CA LEU A 90 10.29 -19.38 12.88
C LEU A 90 9.45 -20.54 12.39
N VAL A 91 10.05 -21.71 12.20
CA VAL A 91 9.32 -22.95 11.88
C VAL A 91 8.26 -23.23 12.95
N LYS A 92 8.61 -23.11 14.25
CA LYS A 92 7.63 -23.29 15.33
C LYS A 92 6.50 -22.28 15.25
N ILE A 93 6.79 -20.99 15.02
CA ILE A 93 5.76 -19.96 14.83
C ILE A 93 4.86 -20.30 13.65
N PHE A 94 5.44 -20.70 12.52
CA PHE A 94 4.67 -21.08 11.32
C PHE A 94 3.82 -22.34 11.56
N GLY A 95 4.31 -23.30 12.35
CA GLY A 95 3.54 -24.48 12.76
C GLY A 95 2.34 -24.12 13.62
N LEU A 96 2.48 -23.17 14.56
CA LEU A 96 1.36 -22.70 15.39
C LEU A 96 0.25 -22.07 14.55
N LEU A 97 0.61 -21.27 13.53
CA LEU A 97 -0.35 -20.68 12.59
C LEU A 97 -1.14 -21.72 11.78
N SER A 98 -0.51 -22.88 11.50
CA SER A 98 -1.17 -23.99 10.81
C SER A 98 -2.13 -24.77 11.72
N SER A 99 -1.87 -24.83 13.03
CA SER A 99 -2.73 -25.55 13.98
C SER A 99 -4.01 -24.77 14.30
N GLU A 100 -3.91 -23.47 14.57
CA GLU A 100 -5.01 -22.62 15.07
C GLU A 100 -6.15 -22.42 14.05
N LYS A 101 -5.81 -22.45 12.75
CA LYS A 101 -6.78 -22.23 11.67
C LYS A 101 -7.64 -23.47 11.37
N ASN A 102 -7.16 -24.67 11.69
CA ASN A 102 -7.91 -25.90 11.50
C ASN A 102 -9.08 -26.02 12.48
N GLU A 103 -8.93 -25.51 13.71
CA GLU A 103 -9.99 -25.50 14.71
C GLU A 103 -11.06 -24.44 14.42
N SER A 104 -10.64 -23.26 13.95
CA SER A 104 -11.53 -22.13 13.66
C SER A 104 -12.32 -22.29 12.35
N ARG A 105 -11.85 -23.13 11.41
CA ARG A 105 -12.50 -23.38 10.12
C ARG A 105 -13.79 -24.21 10.21
N ALA A 106 -14.03 -24.89 11.33
CA ALA A 106 -15.27 -25.62 11.55
C ALA A 106 -16.50 -24.70 11.74
N ALA A 107 -16.32 -23.39 11.95
CA ALA A 107 -17.37 -22.49 12.40
C ALA A 107 -17.99 -21.57 11.32
N PHE A 108 -17.42 -21.45 10.11
CA PHE A 108 -17.91 -20.53 9.09
C PHE A 108 -18.25 -21.22 7.77
N PRO A 109 -19.54 -21.22 7.34
CA PRO A 109 -19.91 -21.76 6.04
C PRO A 109 -19.35 -20.88 4.92
N VAL A 110 -18.66 -21.51 3.97
CA VAL A 110 -18.07 -20.86 2.80
C VAL A 110 -19.19 -20.19 1.99
N THR A 111 -19.13 -18.86 1.86
CA THR A 111 -20.21 -18.04 1.28
C THR A 111 -20.18 -18.01 -0.26
N SER A 112 -19.21 -18.67 -0.89
CA SER A 112 -18.95 -18.63 -2.33
C SER A 112 -18.38 -19.95 -2.84
N LEU A 113 -19.09 -20.59 -3.79
CA LEU A 113 -18.66 -21.83 -4.46
C LEU A 113 -17.30 -21.69 -5.18
N ASN A 114 -16.98 -20.50 -5.71
CA ASN A 114 -15.70 -20.24 -6.38
C ASN A 114 -14.53 -20.11 -5.40
N GLU A 115 -14.79 -19.72 -4.15
CA GLU A 115 -13.78 -19.60 -3.11
C GLU A 115 -13.47 -20.94 -2.44
N ALA A 116 -14.42 -21.88 -2.48
CA ALA A 116 -14.23 -23.27 -2.06
C ALA A 116 -13.40 -24.10 -3.06
N MET A 117 -13.31 -23.67 -4.31
CA MET A 117 -12.87 -24.54 -5.42
C MET A 117 -11.39 -24.96 -5.32
N PHE A 118 -10.53 -24.18 -4.64
CA PHE A 118 -9.10 -24.48 -4.45
C PHE A 118 -8.49 -23.84 -3.20
N ARG A 119 -9.06 -24.08 -2.01
CA ARG A 119 -8.41 -23.64 -0.77
C ARG A 119 -7.50 -24.75 -0.24
N LEU A 120 -6.19 -24.52 -0.26
CA LEU A 120 -5.29 -25.36 0.52
C LEU A 120 -5.50 -24.99 1.99
N SER A 121 -5.56 -25.99 2.87
CA SER A 121 -5.62 -25.75 4.33
C SER A 121 -4.51 -24.84 4.85
N GLN A 122 -3.39 -24.80 4.13
CA GLN A 122 -2.20 -24.05 4.49
C GLN A 122 -1.85 -22.89 3.53
N ASP A 123 -2.85 -22.25 2.91
CA ASP A 123 -2.64 -21.09 2.02
C ASP A 123 -1.77 -19.99 2.66
N HIS A 124 -1.84 -19.82 3.99
CA HIS A 124 -1.02 -18.84 4.72
C HIS A 124 0.48 -19.13 4.62
N LEU A 125 0.89 -20.41 4.61
CA LEU A 125 2.30 -20.77 4.44
C LEU A 125 2.80 -20.41 3.03
N LEU A 126 1.94 -20.59 2.02
CA LEU A 126 2.24 -20.15 0.66
C LEU A 126 2.34 -18.63 0.56
N VAL A 127 1.48 -17.88 1.26
CA VAL A 127 1.60 -16.42 1.35
C VAL A 127 2.92 -16.02 2.02
N LEU A 128 3.30 -16.68 3.12
CA LEU A 128 4.58 -16.44 3.79
C LEU A 128 5.78 -16.70 2.85
N SER A 129 5.71 -17.75 2.02
CA SER A 129 6.75 -18.06 1.04
C SER A 129 6.95 -16.97 -0.02
N ARG A 130 5.99 -16.06 -0.21
CA ARG A 130 6.09 -14.95 -1.18
C ARG A 130 6.74 -13.69 -0.59
N ILE A 131 6.96 -13.63 0.72
CA ILE A 131 7.49 -12.44 1.40
C ILE A 131 8.97 -12.22 1.06
N CYS A 132 9.80 -13.24 1.23
CA CYS A 132 11.21 -13.19 0.86
C CYS A 132 11.76 -14.59 0.53
N SER A 133 12.91 -14.63 -0.14
CA SER A 133 13.58 -15.89 -0.52
C SER A 133 13.94 -16.75 0.69
N TRP A 134 14.28 -16.15 1.82
CA TRP A 134 14.57 -16.88 3.04
C TRP A 134 13.33 -17.58 3.61
N PHE A 135 12.19 -16.89 3.68
CA PHE A 135 10.93 -17.49 4.10
C PHE A 135 10.47 -18.56 3.11
N HIS A 136 10.64 -18.32 1.82
CA HIS A 136 10.37 -19.32 0.80
C HIS A 136 11.17 -20.60 1.05
N THR A 137 12.48 -20.50 1.22
CA THR A 137 13.36 -21.65 1.48
C THR A 137 12.98 -22.34 2.79
N LEU A 138 12.74 -21.58 3.85
CA LEU A 138 12.39 -22.12 5.16
C LEU A 138 11.04 -22.86 5.12
N VAL A 139 10.02 -22.26 4.54
CA VAL A 139 8.69 -22.89 4.40
C VAL A 139 8.77 -24.12 3.50
N MET A 140 9.45 -24.04 2.35
CA MET A 140 9.47 -25.13 1.37
C MET A 140 10.40 -26.30 1.75
N ASN A 141 11.43 -26.07 2.57
CA ASN A 141 12.37 -27.11 3.00
C ASN A 141 12.00 -27.73 4.35
N THR A 142 10.99 -27.21 5.05
CA THR A 142 10.57 -27.76 6.33
C THR A 142 9.39 -28.71 6.13
N SER A 143 9.67 -30.01 6.02
CA SER A 143 8.65 -31.05 5.83
C SER A 143 7.57 -31.03 6.91
N THR A 144 7.93 -30.76 8.16
CA THR A 144 6.98 -30.74 9.30
C THR A 144 5.87 -29.70 9.17
N LEU A 145 6.08 -28.66 8.36
CA LEU A 145 5.02 -27.68 8.07
C LEU A 145 3.98 -28.26 7.10
N TRP A 146 4.37 -29.22 6.27
CA TRP A 146 3.56 -29.86 5.22
C TRP A 146 3.10 -31.27 5.58
N ASP A 147 3.35 -31.73 6.81
CA ASP A 147 2.94 -33.06 7.29
C ASP A 147 1.42 -33.30 7.12
N THR A 148 0.62 -32.24 7.07
CA THR A 148 -0.83 -32.34 6.88
C THR A 148 -1.32 -31.34 5.83
N ILE A 149 -1.64 -31.84 4.63
CA ILE A 149 -2.24 -31.07 3.55
C ILE A 149 -3.69 -31.54 3.37
N HIS A 150 -4.65 -30.78 3.90
CA HIS A 150 -6.05 -30.97 3.56
C HIS A 150 -6.37 -30.24 2.25
N LEU A 151 -6.97 -30.98 1.33
CA LEU A 151 -7.45 -30.51 0.05
C LEU A 151 -8.98 -30.60 0.05
N ASP A 152 -9.65 -29.46 0.10
CA ASP A 152 -11.09 -29.40 -0.07
C ASP A 152 -11.40 -29.40 -1.58
N ILE A 153 -11.40 -30.60 -2.17
CA ILE A 153 -11.64 -30.79 -3.61
C ILE A 153 -13.14 -30.88 -3.85
N LEU A 154 -13.84 -29.75 -3.74
CA LEU A 154 -15.20 -29.64 -4.22
C LEU A 154 -15.15 -29.34 -5.73
N TRP A 155 -15.24 -30.41 -6.53
CA TRP A 155 -15.55 -30.40 -7.97
C TRP A 155 -14.43 -29.84 -8.87
N THR A 156 -13.38 -30.64 -9.10
CA THR A 156 -12.30 -30.26 -10.03
C THR A 156 -12.55 -30.74 -11.46
N THR A 157 -12.33 -29.85 -12.43
CA THR A 157 -12.18 -30.26 -13.83
C THR A 157 -10.89 -31.07 -14.01
N PRO A 158 -10.79 -31.97 -15.02
CA PRO A 158 -9.59 -32.76 -15.27
C PRO A 158 -8.31 -31.94 -15.48
N ALA A 159 -8.44 -30.67 -15.90
CA ALA A 159 -7.32 -29.76 -16.08
C ALA A 159 -6.77 -29.24 -14.74
N ASP A 160 -7.64 -29.00 -13.76
CA ASP A 160 -7.26 -28.48 -12.45
C ASP A 160 -6.64 -29.56 -11.57
N THR A 161 -7.12 -30.80 -11.68
CA THR A 161 -6.49 -31.96 -11.02
C THR A 161 -5.02 -32.10 -11.42
N LYS A 162 -4.66 -31.85 -12.69
CA LYS A 162 -3.26 -31.90 -13.13
C LYS A 162 -2.39 -30.83 -12.47
N LYS A 163 -2.91 -29.61 -12.29
CA LYS A 163 -2.16 -28.51 -11.62
C LYS A 163 -1.98 -28.79 -10.14
N ILE A 164 -3.04 -29.26 -9.46
CA ILE A 164 -2.95 -29.68 -8.05
C ILE A 164 -1.94 -30.81 -7.90
N MET A 165 -2.03 -31.85 -8.72
CA MET A 165 -1.11 -33.00 -8.67
C MET A 165 0.33 -32.58 -8.96
N PHE A 166 0.56 -31.61 -9.83
CA PHE A 166 1.90 -31.06 -10.05
C PHE A 166 2.46 -30.35 -8.81
N VAL A 167 1.64 -29.53 -8.14
CA VAL A 167 2.03 -28.84 -6.91
C VAL A 167 2.26 -29.84 -5.77
N LEU A 168 1.35 -30.80 -5.58
CA LEU A 168 1.49 -31.85 -4.57
C LEU A 168 2.72 -32.70 -4.81
N ARG A 169 2.95 -33.16 -6.05
CA ARG A 169 4.16 -33.92 -6.41
C ARG A 169 5.41 -33.13 -6.04
N ARG A 170 5.47 -31.84 -6.39
CA ARG A 170 6.62 -31.00 -6.10
C ARG A 170 6.85 -30.75 -4.61
N ILE A 171 5.78 -30.71 -3.81
CA ILE A 171 5.86 -30.61 -2.34
C ILE A 171 6.33 -31.94 -1.74
N LEU A 172 5.75 -33.06 -2.17
CA LEU A 172 6.08 -34.41 -1.68
C LEU A 172 7.50 -34.85 -2.05
N GLU A 173 7.95 -34.57 -3.28
CA GLU A 173 9.34 -34.84 -3.73
C GLU A 173 10.39 -34.09 -2.91
N ARG A 174 10.00 -32.99 -2.24
CA ARG A 174 10.89 -32.19 -1.40
C ARG A 174 10.85 -32.54 0.08
N GLY A 175 9.74 -33.11 0.55
CA GLY A 175 9.61 -33.59 1.93
C GLY A 175 10.22 -34.97 2.19
N GLY A 176 10.61 -35.71 1.13
CA GLY A 176 11.13 -37.08 1.21
C GLY A 176 12.67 -37.21 1.22
N ASN A 177 13.42 -36.10 1.26
CA ASN A 177 14.88 -36.06 1.44
C ASN A 177 15.23 -35.45 2.79
#